data_AF-A0A0F9PQ29-F1
#
_entry.id   AF-A0A0F9PQ29-F1
#
_cell.length_a   1.000
_cell.length_b   1.000
_cell.length_c   1.000
_cell.angle_alpha   90.00
_cell.angle_beta   90.00
_cell.angle_gamma   90.00
#
_symmetry.space_group_name_H-M   'P 1'
#
loop_
_entity.id
_entity.type
_entity.pdbx_description
1 polymer ?
#
loop_
_entity_poly.entity_id
_entity_poly.type
_entity_poly.pdbx_seq_one_letter_code
_entity_poly.pdbx_strand_id
1 'polypeptide(L)' 'MRQRWTITELKRFDRILLQISMYDPEYSKYQVIGTITIDDTDMESREAWNKAIDRMNLEYSQKNS' A
#
# COMPACT_ATOMS: atom_id res chain seq x y z
N MET A 1 -3.63 -7.09 17.09
CA MET A 1 -3.13 -6.04 16.18
C MET A 1 -4.26 -5.63 15.23
N ARG A 2 -4.41 -4.34 14.92
CA ARG A 2 -5.47 -3.84 14.02
C ARG A 2 -5.06 -4.03 12.55
N GLN A 3 -6.05 -4.14 11.66
CA GLN A 3 -5.86 -4.18 10.21
C GLN A 3 -5.03 -2.97 9.76
N ARG A 4 -4.00 -3.19 8.93
CA ARG A 4 -3.09 -2.14 8.43
C ARG A 4 -2.74 -2.37 6.97
N TRP A 5 -2.77 -1.31 6.17
CA TRP A 5 -2.42 -1.29 4.76
C TRP A 5 -0.98 -0.81 4.58
N THR A 6 -0.27 -1.37 3.61
CA THR A 6 1.14 -1.07 3.30
C THR A 6 1.38 -1.11 1.80
N ILE A 7 2.32 -0.29 1.33
CA ILE A 7 2.87 -0.37 -0.03
C ILE A 7 4.31 -0.85 0.07
N THR A 8 4.67 -1.82 -0.77
CA THR A 8 6.05 -2.20 -1.04
C THR A 8 6.40 -1.79 -2.46
N GLU A 9 7.50 -1.06 -2.63
CA GLU A 9 7.97 -0.64 -3.95
C GLU A 9 9.02 -1.61 -4.48
N LEU A 10 8.79 -2.14 -5.67
CA LEU A 10 9.68 -3.05 -6.37
C LEU A 10 10.10 -2.39 -7.68
N LYS A 11 11.35 -1.94 -7.76
CA LYS A 11 11.90 -1.36 -9.00
C LYS A 11 12.26 -2.46 -9.98
N ARG A 12 11.84 -2.32 -11.24
CA ARG A 12 12.22 -3.23 -12.33
C ARG A 12 12.35 -2.45 -13.63
N PHE A 13 13.60 -2.30 -14.10
CA PHE A 13 13.94 -1.42 -15.23
C PHE A 13 13.41 0.01 -14.98
N ASP A 14 12.82 0.64 -16.00
CA ASP A 14 12.28 2.01 -15.96
C ASP A 14 10.86 2.07 -15.35
N ARG A 15 10.50 1.06 -14.55
CA ARG A 15 9.16 0.95 -13.93
C ARG A 15 9.26 0.62 -12.45
N ILE A 16 8.28 1.11 -11.71
CA ILE A 16 8.08 0.81 -10.30
C ILE A 16 6.78 0.01 -10.17
N LEU A 17 6.88 -1.17 -9.57
CA LEU A 17 5.72 -1.95 -9.15
C LEU A 17 5.42 -1.63 -7.69
N LEU A 18 4.26 -1.02 -7.44
CA LEU A 18 3.72 -0.82 -6.10
C LEU A 18 2.86 -2.03 -5.74
N GLN A 19 3.29 -2.80 -4.74
CA GLN A 19 2.53 -3.91 -4.19
C GLN A 19 1.78 -3.46 -2.94
N ILE A 20 0.45 -3.49 -3.00
CA ILE A 20 -0.41 -3.11 -1.89
C ILE A 20 -0.74 -4.37 -1.08
N SER A 21 -0.41 -4.34 0.20
CA SER A 21 -0.62 -5.46 1.12
C SER A 21 -1.39 -5.03 2.35
N MET A 22 -2.27 -5.91 2.82
CA MET A 22 -3.08 -5.71 4.02
C MET A 22 -2.68 -6.72 5.09
N TYR A 23 -2.45 -6.25 6.32
CA TYR A 23 -2.21 -7.10 7.46
C TYR A 23 -3.51 -7.80 7.88
N ASP A 24 -3.46 -9.12 7.86
CA ASP A 24 -4.52 -10.00 8.32
C ASP A 24 -4.21 -10.47 9.75
N PRO A 25 -5.00 -10.02 10.74
CA PRO A 25 -4.76 -10.36 12.14
C PRO A 25 -5.11 -11.81 12.48
N GLU A 26 -5.96 -12.48 11.71
CA GLU A 26 -6.35 -13.89 11.95
C GLU A 26 -5.16 -14.82 11.70
N TYR A 27 -4.42 -14.56 10.61
CA TYR A 27 -3.29 -15.38 10.19
C TYR A 27 -1.92 -14.74 10.50
N SER A 28 -1.92 -13.57 11.16
CA SER A 28 -0.72 -12.78 11.48
C SER A 28 0.23 -12.58 10.29
N LYS A 29 -0.32 -12.32 9.11
CA LYS A 29 0.44 -12.21 7.85
C LYS A 29 -0.05 -11.05 6.99
N TYR A 30 0.82 -10.54 6.14
CA TYR A 30 0.43 -9.61 5.08
C TYR A 30 -0.09 -10.38 3.87
N GLN A 31 -1.28 -10.01 3.39
CA GLN A 31 -1.86 -10.52 2.16
C GLN A 31 -1.75 -9.46 1.07
N VAL A 32 -1.25 -9.85 -0.11
CA VAL A 32 -1.24 -8.98 -1.29
C VAL A 32 -2.66 -8.90 -1.84
N ILE A 33 -3.15 -7.69 -2.02
CA ILE A 33 -4.52 -7.42 -2.44
C ILE A 33 -4.58 -6.60 -3.73
N GLY A 34 -3.46 -6.04 -4.17
CA GLY A 34 -3.38 -5.26 -5.40
C GLY A 34 -1.94 -4.99 -5.80
N THR A 35 -1.73 -4.80 -7.09
CA THR A 35 -0.46 -4.36 -7.66
C THR A 35 -0.71 -3.29 -8.70
N ILE A 36 0.19 -2.32 -8.76
CA ILE A 36 0.09 -1.18 -9.67
C ILE A 36 1.48 -0.94 -10.26
N THR A 37 1.56 -0.82 -11.58
CA THR A 37 2.81 -0.47 -12.26
C THR A 37 2.75 0.99 -12.65
N ILE A 38 3.77 1.75 -12.28
CA ILE A 38 3.98 3.13 -12.69
C ILE A 38 5.34 3.23 -13.39
N ASP A 39 5.49 4.20 -14.28
CA ASP A 39 6.81 4.51 -14.84
C ASP A 39 7.68 5.18 -13.76
N ASP A 40 8.99 4.96 -13.80
CA ASP A 40 9.90 5.42 -12.74
C ASP A 40 10.11 6.95 -12.72
N THR A 41 9.75 7.63 -13.80
CA THR A 41 9.73 9.09 -13.94
C THR A 41 8.47 9.71 -13.34
N ASP A 42 7.42 8.92 -13.08
CA ASP A 42 6.15 9.41 -12.54
C ASP A 42 6.17 9.46 -11.00
N MET A 43 6.88 10.46 -10.49
CA MET A 43 6.98 10.73 -9.06
C MET A 43 5.64 11.16 -8.43
N GLU A 44 4.77 11.82 -9.20
CA GLU A 44 3.47 12.31 -8.71
C GLU A 44 2.53 11.14 -8.39
N SER A 45 2.42 10.17 -9.30
CA SER A 45 1.62 8.95 -9.07
C SER A 45 2.13 8.18 -7.86
N ARG A 46 3.45 8.08 -7.69
CA ARG A 46 4.08 7.41 -6.54
C ARG A 46 3.68 8.06 -5.20
N GLU A 47 3.74 9.38 -5.11
CA GLU A 47 3.34 10.10 -3.89
C GLU A 47 1.83 9.99 -3.64
N ALA A 48 1.01 10.04 -4.68
CA ALA A 48 -0.44 9.91 -4.56
C ALA A 48 -0.85 8.58 -3.92
N TRP A 49 -0.20 7.47 -4.31
CA TRP A 49 -0.45 6.15 -3.72
C TRP A 49 -0.05 6.05 -2.25
N ASN A 50 1.10 6.63 -1.88
CA ASN A 50 1.52 6.68 -0.47
C ASN A 50 0.49 7.47 0.38
N LYS A 51 0.07 8.65 -0.07
CA LYS A 51 -0.96 9.46 0.60
C LYS A 51 -2.31 8.74 0.71
N ALA A 52 -2.70 8.00 -0.33
CA ALA A 52 -3.94 7.22 -0.32
C ALA A 52 -3.93 6.14 0.77
N ILE A 53 -2.82 5.41 0.93
CA ILE A 53 -2.67 4.38 1.97
C ILE A 53 -2.67 4.97 3.37
N ASP A 54 -2.01 6.10 3.58
CA ASP A 54 -2.04 6.80 4.87
C ASP A 54 -3.46 7.19 5.26
N ARG A 55 -4.24 7.70 4.29
CA ARG A 55 -5.64 8.05 4.51
C ARG A 55 -6.51 6.82 4.79
N MET A 56 -6.32 5.73 4.05
CA MET A 56 -7.01 4.46 4.33
C MET A 56 -6.71 3.96 5.74
N ASN A 57 -5.44 3.96 6.15
CA ASN A 57 -5.05 3.56 7.49
C ASN A 57 -5.69 4.45 8.57
N LEU A 58 -5.76 5.77 8.34
CA LEU A 58 -6.43 6.70 9.26
C LEU A 58 -7.93 6.37 9.40
N GLU A 59 -8.65 6.25 8.29
CA GLU A 59 -10.10 5.96 8.29
C GLU A 59 -10.42 4.63 8.97
N TYR A 60 -9.63 3.58 8.71
CA TYR A 60 -9.81 2.28 9.34
C TYR A 60 -9.42 2.27 10.83
N SER A 61 -8.47 3.11 11.26
CA SER A 61 -8.11 3.27 12.68
C SER A 61 -9.24 3.93 13.49
N GLN A 62 -9.97 4.87 12.88
CA GLN A 62 -11.07 5.59 13.50
C GLN A 62 -12.34 4.75 13.61
N LYS A 63 -12.64 3.90 12.61
CA LYS A 63 -13.81 3.00 12.65
C LYS A 63 -13.69 1.85 13.66
N ASN A 64 -12.49 1.53 14.10
CA ASN A 64 -12.20 0.39 15.00
C ASN A 64 -11.59 0.82 16.35
N SER A 65 -11.78 2.09 16.74
CA SER A 65 -11.48 2.63 18.08
C SER A 65 -12.77 2.84 18.86
#